data_AF-A0A3S4LXE0-F1
#
_entry.id   AF-A0A3S4LXE0-F1
#
_cell.length_a   1.000
_cell.length_b   1.000
_cell.length_c   1.000
_cell.angle_alpha   90.00
_cell.angle_beta   90.00
_cell.angle_gamma   90.00
#
_symmetry.space_group_name_H-M   'P 1'
#
loop_
_entity.id
_entity.type
_entity.pdbx_description
1 polymer ?
#
loop_
_entity_poly.entity_id
_entity_poly.type
_entity_poly.pdbx_seq_one_letter_code
_entity_poly.pdbx_strand_id
1 'polypeptide(L)'
;MRNDIKMLPVAPTRGIIYDRNGIPLVRNVTWYDIAVTPYKIADMDALLKQLTPIVDLSPDDISDFRRALKSSSRYRPGGAQKRANGC
;
A
#
# COMPACT_ATOMS: atom_id res chain seq x y z
N MET A 1 9.23 21.22 -21.40
CA MET A 1 8.53 20.14 -20.69
C MET A 1 8.64 18.88 -21.54
N ARG A 2 9.33 17.84 -21.04
CA ARG A 2 9.32 16.51 -21.67
C ARG A 2 8.35 15.63 -20.88
N ASN A 3 7.44 14.99 -21.59
CA ASN A 3 6.57 13.94 -21.05
C ASN A 3 7.23 12.61 -21.39
N ASP A 4 7.61 11.84 -20.37
CA ASP A 4 8.27 10.54 -20.55
C ASP A 4 7.26 9.41 -20.28
N ILE A 5 7.14 8.48 -21.23
CA ILE A 5 6.27 7.31 -21.11
C ILE A 5 6.96 6.25 -20.25
N LYS A 6 6.30 5.79 -19.18
CA LYS A 6 6.77 4.69 -18.32
C LYS A 6 5.92 3.45 -18.52
N MET A 7 6.55 2.32 -18.84
CA MET A 7 5.89 1.02 -18.78
C MET A 7 5.91 0.51 -17.33
N LEU A 8 4.75 0.11 -16.82
CA LEU A 8 4.62 -0.53 -15.52
C LEU A 8 4.19 -1.99 -15.72
N PRO A 9 4.92 -2.98 -15.18
CA PRO A 9 4.51 -4.37 -15.28
C PRO A 9 3.28 -4.62 -14.40
N VAL A 10 2.33 -5.41 -14.93
CA VAL A 10 1.18 -5.90 -14.16
C VAL A 10 1.42 -7.36 -13.82
N ALA A 11 1.40 -7.69 -12.53
CA ALA A 11 1.59 -9.07 -12.07
C ALA A 11 0.34 -9.92 -12.35
N PRO A 12 0.49 -11.19 -12.76
CA PRO A 12 -0.63 -12.10 -12.94
C PRO A 12 -1.21 -12.56 -11.60
N THR A 13 -2.48 -12.96 -11.60
CA THR A 13 -3.15 -13.56 -10.43
C THR A 13 -2.57 -14.94 -10.12
N ARG A 14 -2.36 -15.26 -8.83
CA ARG A 14 -1.89 -16.59 -8.40
C ARG A 14 -2.99 -17.64 -8.59
N GLY A 15 -2.61 -18.83 -9.06
CA GLY A 15 -3.52 -19.98 -9.17
C GLY A 15 -4.03 -20.49 -7.80
N ILE A 16 -5.24 -21.06 -7.81
CA ILE A 16 -5.88 -21.67 -6.64
C ILE A 16 -5.34 -23.10 -6.46
N ILE A 17 -5.09 -23.50 -5.21
CA ILE A 17 -4.64 -24.87 -4.89
C ILE A 17 -5.82 -25.64 -4.34
N TYR A 18 -6.09 -26.82 -4.90
CA TYR A 18 -7.17 -27.72 -4.49
C TYR A 18 -6.60 -28.99 -3.85
N ASP A 19 -7.35 -29.57 -2.92
CA ASP A 19 -7.16 -30.96 -2.48
C ASP A 19 -7.67 -31.95 -3.56
N ARG A 20 -7.39 -33.25 -3.40
CA ARG A 20 -7.83 -34.36 -4.26
C ARG A 20 -9.34 -34.41 -4.47
N ASN A 21 -10.10 -33.86 -3.53
CA ASN A 21 -11.57 -33.80 -3.56
C ASN A 21 -12.11 -32.50 -4.17
N GLY A 22 -11.25 -31.65 -4.75
CA GLY A 22 -11.64 -30.38 -5.36
C GLY A 22 -11.91 -29.24 -4.37
N ILE A 23 -11.53 -29.39 -3.09
CA ILE A 23 -11.72 -28.37 -2.06
C ILE A 23 -10.55 -27.37 -2.10
N PRO A 24 -10.79 -26.05 -2.22
CA PRO A 24 -9.71 -25.07 -2.25
C PRO A 24 -9.01 -24.96 -0.89
N LEU A 25 -7.69 -25.22 -0.88
CA LEU A 25 -6.82 -25.07 0.29
C LEU A 25 -6.25 -23.66 0.42
N VAL A 26 -6.04 -22.97 -0.71
CA VAL A 26 -5.49 -21.61 -0.74
C VAL A 26 -6.35 -20.74 -1.64
N ARG A 27 -6.84 -19.62 -1.09
CA ARG A 27 -7.62 -18.61 -1.80
C ARG A 27 -6.88 -17.28 -1.85
N ASN A 28 -7.10 -16.51 -2.91
CA ASN A 28 -6.61 -15.14 -2.99
C ASN A 28 -7.59 -14.24 -2.22
N VAL A 29 -7.09 -13.52 -1.21
CA VAL A 29 -7.86 -12.48 -0.51
C VAL A 29 -7.28 -11.14 -0.93
N THR A 30 -8.14 -10.24 -1.38
CA THR A 30 -7.71 -8.90 -1.77
C THR A 30 -7.53 -8.06 -0.52
N TRP A 31 -6.37 -7.42 -0.41
CA TRP A 31 -6.09 -6.42 0.61
C TRP A 31 -5.64 -5.13 -0.06
N TYR A 32 -6.06 -4.01 0.50
CA TYR A 32 -5.71 -2.69 0.00
C TYR A 32 -4.76 -2.01 1.00
N ASP A 33 -3.65 -1.51 0.47
CA ASP A 33 -2.65 -0.74 1.22
C ASP A 33 -2.50 0.64 0.56
N ILE A 34 -2.20 1.64 1.37
CA ILE A 34 -1.88 2.98 0.89
C ILE A 34 -0.37 3.18 1.00
N ALA A 35 0.27 3.44 -0.14
CA ALA A 35 1.69 3.69 -0.23
C ALA A 35 1.94 5.08 -0.81
N VAL A 36 2.93 5.78 -0.26
CA VAL A 36 3.31 7.10 -0.75
C VAL A 36 4.79 7.13 -1.10
N THR A 37 5.18 7.94 -2.09
CA THR A 37 6.59 8.08 -2.47
C THR A 37 7.11 9.42 -1.94
N PRO A 38 8.02 9.43 -0.94
CA PRO A 38 8.38 10.65 -0.22
C PRO A 38 8.88 11.78 -1.11
N TYR A 39 9.68 11.47 -2.13
CA TYR A 39 10.21 12.47 -3.05
C TYR A 39 9.13 13.23 -3.84
N LYS A 40 7.93 12.65 -4.01
CA LYS A 40 6.83 13.30 -4.74
C LYS A 40 5.96 14.18 -3.85
N ILE A 41 6.25 14.26 -2.55
CA ILE A 41 5.38 14.92 -1.57
C ILE A 41 6.11 16.13 -1.01
N ALA A 42 5.50 17.30 -1.17
CA ALA A 42 6.07 18.55 -0.70
C ALA A 42 5.97 18.67 0.84
N ASP A 43 4.82 18.28 1.41
CA ASP A 43 4.56 18.32 2.85
C ASP A 43 3.86 17.04 3.30
N MET A 44 4.60 16.19 4.02
CA MET A 44 4.10 14.93 4.55
C MET A 44 3.08 15.10 5.68
N ASP A 45 3.24 16.14 6.50
CA ASP A 45 2.38 16.36 7.66
C ASP A 45 1.02 16.90 7.22
N ALA A 46 1.00 17.78 6.20
CA ALA A 46 -0.24 18.22 5.57
C ALA A 46 -0.99 17.05 4.91
N LEU A 47 -0.27 16.18 4.19
CA LEU A 47 -0.86 14.99 3.57
C LEU A 47 -1.49 14.06 4.61
N LEU A 48 -0.77 13.78 5.71
CA LEU A 48 -1.28 12.90 6.76
C LEU A 48 -2.53 13.48 7.42
N LYS A 49 -2.56 14.78 7.72
CA LYS A 49 -3.75 15.45 8.26
C LYS A 49 -4.96 15.33 7.33
N GLN A 50 -4.76 15.41 6.02
CA GLN A 50 -5.83 15.25 5.04
C GLN A 50 -6.29 13.80 4.89
N LEU A 51 -5.38 12.83 5.04
CA LEU A 51 -5.66 11.41 4.86
C LEU A 51 -6.31 10.78 6.09
N THR A 52 -5.97 11.25 7.30
CA THR A 52 -6.53 10.77 8.56
C THR A 52 -8.06 10.65 8.57
N PRO A 53 -8.86 11.67 8.19
CA PRO A 53 -10.32 11.53 8.20
C PRO A 53 -10.88 10.62 7.10
N ILE A 54 -10.11 10.31 6.04
CA ILE A 54 -10.57 9.50 4.90
C ILE A 54 -10.42 8.02 5.21
N VAL A 55 -9.34 7.63 5.88
CA VAL A 55 -8.99 6.22 6.12
C VAL A 55 -8.87 5.88 7.60
N ASP A 56 -9.27 6.81 8.46
CA ASP A 56 -9.34 6.67 9.92
C ASP A 56 -7.99 6.27 10.54
N LEU A 57 -6.93 7.03 10.20
CA LEU A 57 -5.57 6.74 10.71
C LEU A 57 -5.48 7.04 12.21
N SER A 58 -5.11 6.03 12.99
CA SER A 58 -4.80 6.20 14.41
C SER A 58 -3.44 6.91 14.58
N PRO A 59 -3.18 7.49 15.78
CA PRO A 59 -1.86 8.03 16.09
C PRO A 59 -0.73 6.99 15.97
N ASP A 60 -1.02 5.73 16.28
CA ASP A 60 -0.09 4.62 16.16
C ASP A 60 0.21 4.30 14.69
N ASP A 61 -0.81 4.30 13.81
CA ASP A 61 -0.62 4.12 12.37
C ASP A 61 0.31 5.20 11.80
N ILE A 62 0.16 6.46 12.25
CA ILE A 62 1.00 7.59 11.83
C ILE A 62 2.43 7.43 12.36
N SER A 63 2.61 6.94 13.58
CA SER A 63 3.92 6.67 14.17
C SER A 63 4.66 5.58 13.39
N ASP A 64 3.99 4.46 13.12
CA ASP A 64 4.51 3.35 12.34
C ASP A 64 4.82 3.75 10.90
N PHE A 65 3.96 4.58 10.29
CA PHE A 65 4.21 5.16 8.99
C PHE A 65 5.50 5.97 8.98
N ARG A 66 5.67 6.89 9.93
CA ARG A 66 6.88 7.72 10.04
C ARG A 66 8.12 6.86 10.28
N ARG A 67 8.01 5.77 11.03
CA ARG A 67 9.10 4.80 11.24
C ARG A 67 9.47 4.08 9.95
N ALA A 68 8.48 3.59 9.20
CA ALA A 68 8.67 2.94 7.91
C ALA A 68 9.26 3.89 6.86
N LEU A 69 8.83 5.15 6.86
CA LEU A 69 9.39 6.18 5.98
C LEU A 69 10.88 6.40 6.23
N LYS A 70 11.30 6.49 7.50
CA LYS A 70 12.72 6.67 7.88
C LYS A 70 13.61 5.51 7.43
N SER A 71 13.10 4.28 7.41
CA SER A 71 13.86 3.11 6.95
C SER A 71 13.80 2.89 5.44
N SER A 72 12.83 3.50 4.74
CA SER A 72 12.65 3.35 3.31
C SER A 72 13.55 4.28 2.48
N SER A 73 13.98 3.82 1.30
CA SER A 73 14.66 4.68 0.32
C SER A 73 13.73 5.75 -0.23
N ARG A 74 14.23 6.97 -0.46
CA ARG A 74 13.46 8.14 -0.94
C ARG A 74 12.64 7.90 -2.21
N TYR A 75 13.07 6.94 -3.04
CA TYR A 75 12.45 6.60 -4.32
C TYR A 75 11.55 5.37 -4.27
N ARG A 76 11.53 4.66 -3.15
CA ARG A 76 10.68 3.48 -2.97
C ARG A 76 9.37 3.94 -2.32
N PRO A 77 8.21 3.43 -2.78
CA PRO A 77 6.96 3.66 -2.06
C PRO A 77 7.11 3.14 -0.62
N GLY A 78 6.99 4.05 0.34
CA GLY A 78 6.91 3.75 1.77
C GLY A 78 5.44 3.87 2.17
N GLY A 79 4.89 2.81 2.77
CA GLY A 79 3.48 2.75 3.16
C GLY A 79 3.35 2.34 4.61
N ALA A 80 2.31 2.85 5.27
CA ALA A 80 1.80 2.28 6.50
C ALA A 80 0.68 1.34 6.09
N GLN A 81 0.77 0.14 6.61
CA GLN A 81 -0.20 -0.90 6.35
C GLN A 81 -1.42 -0.65 7.26
N LYS A 82 -2.36 0.17 6.81
CA LYS A 82 -3.69 0.16 7.41
C LYS A 82 -4.53 -0.88 6.68
N ARG A 83 -4.93 -1.93 7.38
CA ARG A 83 -5.88 -2.92 6.87
C ARG A 83 -7.21 -2.23 6.64
N ALA A 84 -7.46 -1.76 5.41
CA ALA A 84 -8.81 -1.44 5.00
C ALA A 84 -9.56 -2.77 4.92
N ASN A 85 -10.54 -2.97 5.80
CA ASN A 85 -11.47 -4.09 5.67
C ASN A 85 -12.15 -3.95 4.30
N GLY A 86 -11.79 -4.83 3.36
CA GLY A 86 -12.66 -5.10 2.24
C GLY A 86 -13.97 -5.66 2.80
N CYS A 87 -15.09 -5.07 2.39
CA CYS A 87 -16.36 -5.79 2.43
C CYS A 87 -16.23 -7.11 1.66
#